data_AF-A0A6J0V494-F1
#
_entry.id   AF-A0A6J0V494-F1
#
_cell.length_a   1.000
_cell.length_b   1.000
_cell.length_c   1.000
_cell.angle_alpha   90.00
_cell.angle_beta   90.00
_cell.angle_gamma   90.00
#
_symmetry.space_group_name_H-M   'P 1'
#
loop_
_entity.id
_entity.type
_entity.pdbx_description
1 polymer ?
#
loop_
_entity_poly.entity_id
_entity_poly.type
_entity_poly.pdbx_seq_one_letter_code
_entity_poly.pdbx_strand_id
1 'polypeptide(L)'
;MSGAQRGWSCDMVQPGECPASDCGIMGDDSSLGKAATLHLPAELAGHEAVQHFLAENRDLKEAIRQSNHMLRERYQEFLQFQVSHKEEKEFLMHKFQEARLVVENLNSERTGLKKQLKQAVQELEQLKMKLSASQPFSFQPEKSEAQEEPDTVTLTQDVDVLAVVPEMPQQKRGLFEKDLKELQEANEALQKEKLALQAEVRALKQAAKSTLLVEEPEVKTEANENGLLPVDHPLELDSTQRSGDRKSPGADKAEQLFKKLKEAEDESSALRQQLVLAKEELAYTAAREQETQQQLQTLGKQLEQVGDDRATVKAQVTSLLAELAESQKRLDTSIKEKEGLEEKVRSAGERLQQLEREAEARTKQHSVQVDQLRLQVHNLETALRVERQSATEEKRKLAQLQVAYHQLFQEYDAHIKTSMENEKRSKGLDLQAAELSQQLQQAEEALVAKQEFIDKLKEEAEQHKAIMETVPVLRAQAEIYKTDFLAERQAREKLHEQREALLEQLAQLQRDNEKLKADSEGASRALMEEMRNRHSEMRPAPQPAAFLMGANTFHPPMITGHRQSIADEQPHFSCPKCQYRAPDMDTLQIHVMDCIQ
;
A
#
# COMPACT_ATOMS: atom_id res chain seq x y z
N MET A 1 -29.99 -16.53 -14.41
CA MET A 1 -28.88 -15.97 -13.61
C MET A 1 -27.61 -16.62 -14.11
N SER A 2 -26.67 -15.86 -14.70
CA SER A 2 -25.49 -16.43 -15.38
C SER A 2 -24.31 -15.47 -15.27
N GLY A 3 -23.64 -15.46 -14.11
CA GLY A 3 -22.43 -14.67 -13.89
C GLY A 3 -21.18 -15.50 -14.19
N ALA A 4 -20.55 -15.30 -15.34
CA ALA A 4 -19.34 -16.02 -15.72
C ALA A 4 -18.12 -15.53 -14.93
N GLN A 5 -17.67 -16.30 -13.94
CA GLN A 5 -16.41 -16.06 -13.25
C GLN A 5 -15.24 -16.34 -14.20
N ARG A 6 -14.60 -15.29 -14.71
CA ARG A 6 -13.33 -15.39 -15.41
C ARG A 6 -12.21 -15.45 -14.37
N GLY A 7 -11.78 -16.65 -14.02
CA GLY A 7 -10.57 -16.84 -13.19
C GLY A 7 -9.33 -16.41 -13.97
N TRP A 8 -8.46 -15.62 -13.34
CA TRP A 8 -7.11 -15.37 -13.84
C TRP A 8 -6.19 -16.49 -13.33
N SER A 9 -5.83 -17.42 -14.22
CA SER A 9 -4.67 -18.29 -13.97
C SER A 9 -3.41 -17.44 -14.07
N CYS A 10 -2.50 -17.58 -13.12
CA CYS A 10 -1.18 -16.96 -13.16
C CYS A 10 -0.16 -18.05 -13.47
N ASP A 11 0.05 -18.31 -14.75
CA ASP A 11 0.87 -19.42 -15.24
C ASP A 11 2.37 -19.10 -15.03
N MET A 12 2.86 -19.39 -13.81
CA MET A 12 4.27 -19.34 -13.46
C MET A 12 5.01 -20.52 -14.10
N VAL A 13 5.83 -20.24 -15.12
CA VAL A 13 6.63 -21.25 -15.82
C VAL A 13 7.65 -21.90 -14.86
N GLN A 14 7.51 -23.20 -14.61
CA GLN A 14 8.48 -23.99 -13.87
C GLN A 14 9.69 -24.36 -14.75
N PRO A 15 10.93 -24.28 -14.23
CA PRO A 15 12.07 -25.01 -14.80
C PRO A 15 11.85 -26.52 -14.64
N GLY A 16 12.22 -27.30 -15.66
CA GLY A 16 11.84 -28.72 -15.76
C GLY A 16 12.49 -29.65 -14.71
N GLU A 17 11.74 -30.68 -14.33
CA GLU A 17 12.21 -31.77 -13.47
C GLU A 17 13.17 -32.72 -14.21
N CYS A 18 14.18 -33.23 -13.48
CA CYS A 18 14.91 -34.45 -13.83
C CYS A 18 15.25 -35.22 -12.53
N PRO A 19 15.40 -36.55 -12.59
CA PRO A 19 14.93 -37.42 -11.51
C PRO A 19 15.90 -37.65 -10.34
N ALA A 20 15.34 -38.18 -9.25
CA ALA A 20 15.97 -38.36 -7.95
C ALA A 20 17.16 -39.34 -7.92
N SER A 21 18.07 -39.07 -6.98
CA SER A 21 18.93 -40.07 -6.32
C SER A 21 19.11 -39.67 -4.85
N ASP A 22 19.54 -40.61 -4.02
CA ASP A 22 19.28 -40.63 -2.58
C ASP A 22 20.43 -40.07 -1.70
N CYS A 23 20.09 -39.76 -0.44
CA CYS A 23 20.96 -39.58 0.74
C CYS A 23 22.02 -38.45 0.75
N GLY A 24 21.89 -37.53 1.71
CA GLY A 24 22.98 -36.63 2.12
C GLY A 24 22.61 -35.57 3.17
N ILE A 25 22.88 -35.83 4.46
CA ILE A 25 22.76 -34.79 5.51
C ILE A 25 23.98 -33.86 5.45
N MET A 26 23.79 -32.70 4.83
CA MET A 26 24.60 -31.47 4.91
C MET A 26 23.59 -30.32 4.74
N GLY A 27 23.70 -29.13 5.33
CA GLY A 27 24.77 -28.46 6.08
C GLY A 27 24.58 -26.95 5.86
N ASP A 28 24.89 -26.10 6.83
CA ASP A 28 24.65 -24.64 6.71
C ASP A 28 25.59 -23.97 5.70
N ASP A 29 25.19 -23.96 4.43
CA ASP A 29 25.96 -23.33 3.34
C ASP A 29 25.18 -22.13 2.76
N SER A 30 25.53 -20.93 3.23
CA SER A 30 24.99 -19.66 2.71
C SER A 30 25.55 -19.36 1.32
N SER A 31 24.94 -19.94 0.29
CA SER A 31 25.44 -19.97 -1.10
C SER A 31 25.43 -18.63 -1.87
N LEU A 32 25.41 -17.48 -1.19
CA LEU A 32 25.60 -16.16 -1.80
C LEU A 32 27.10 -15.84 -1.96
N GLY A 33 27.72 -16.54 -2.92
CA GLY A 33 29.04 -16.20 -3.46
C GLY A 33 30.21 -16.49 -2.51
N LYS A 34 30.90 -17.61 -2.72
CA LYS A 34 32.27 -17.81 -2.20
C LYS A 34 33.11 -16.59 -2.57
N ALA A 35 33.85 -16.05 -1.60
CA ALA A 35 34.59 -14.82 -1.78
C ALA A 35 35.69 -14.98 -2.85
N ALA A 36 35.38 -14.56 -4.08
CA ALA A 36 36.37 -14.23 -5.08
C ALA A 36 37.10 -12.97 -4.60
N THR A 37 38.10 -13.17 -3.74
CA THR A 37 38.97 -12.11 -3.22
C THR A 37 39.76 -11.55 -4.38
N LEU A 38 39.23 -10.51 -5.03
CA LEU A 38 39.89 -9.75 -6.08
C LEU A 38 41.22 -9.24 -5.51
N HIS A 39 42.30 -9.89 -5.92
CA HIS A 39 43.62 -9.65 -5.37
C HIS A 39 44.15 -8.32 -5.92
N LEU A 40 43.94 -7.22 -5.17
CA LEU A 40 44.43 -5.91 -5.58
C LEU A 40 45.95 -5.96 -5.79
N PRO A 41 46.48 -5.28 -6.82
CA PRO A 41 47.90 -4.97 -6.92
C PRO A 41 48.35 -4.20 -5.67
N ALA A 42 49.53 -4.55 -5.14
CA ALA A 42 50.04 -3.96 -3.90
C ALA A 42 50.17 -2.42 -3.96
N GLU A 43 50.45 -1.90 -5.15
CA GLU A 43 50.54 -0.46 -5.47
C GLU A 43 49.24 0.31 -5.23
N LEU A 44 48.08 -0.34 -5.42
CA LEU A 44 46.76 0.28 -5.23
C LEU A 44 46.20 0.07 -3.81
N ALA A 45 46.71 -0.92 -3.07
CA ALA A 45 46.25 -1.24 -1.72
C ALA A 45 46.54 -0.12 -0.70
N GLY A 46 47.53 0.73 -0.96
CA GLY A 46 47.88 1.88 -0.12
C GLY A 46 47.13 3.18 -0.44
N HIS A 47 46.30 3.23 -1.49
CA HIS A 47 45.66 4.47 -1.92
C HIS A 47 44.35 4.73 -1.14
N GLU A 48 44.27 5.84 -0.40
CA GLU A 48 43.18 6.13 0.55
C GLU A 48 41.77 5.99 -0.07
N ALA A 49 41.54 6.56 -1.25
CA ALA A 49 40.25 6.44 -1.95
C ALA A 49 39.88 4.98 -2.30
N VAL A 50 40.87 4.12 -2.58
CA VAL A 50 40.64 2.69 -2.86
C VAL A 50 40.28 1.95 -1.56
N GLN A 51 40.90 2.31 -0.44
CA GLN A 51 40.52 1.78 0.87
C GLN A 51 39.10 2.22 1.27
N HIS A 52 38.71 3.47 0.97
CA HIS A 52 37.35 3.98 1.20
C HIS A 52 36.30 3.17 0.42
N PHE A 53 36.48 3.03 -0.90
CA PHE A 53 35.57 2.21 -1.71
C PHE A 53 35.52 0.75 -1.27
N LEU A 54 36.62 0.18 -0.76
CA LEU A 54 36.63 -1.17 -0.20
C LEU A 54 35.92 -1.27 1.16
N ALA A 55 35.87 -0.21 1.96
CA ALA A 55 35.06 -0.14 3.18
C ALA A 55 33.57 -0.04 2.80
N GLU A 56 33.18 0.94 1.98
CA GLU A 56 31.80 1.12 1.49
C GLU A 56 31.26 -0.17 0.83
N ASN A 57 32.10 -0.89 0.08
CA ASN A 57 31.70 -2.15 -0.55
C ASN A 57 31.53 -3.31 0.45
N ARG A 58 32.22 -3.30 1.59
CA ARG A 58 31.97 -4.26 2.70
C ARG A 58 30.67 -3.90 3.41
N ASP A 59 30.48 -2.63 3.73
CA ASP A 59 29.30 -2.14 4.45
C ASP A 59 28.02 -2.32 3.62
N LEU A 60 28.07 -2.07 2.31
CA LEU A 60 26.97 -2.35 1.38
C LEU A 60 26.68 -3.86 1.29
N LYS A 61 27.70 -4.72 1.24
CA LYS A 61 27.51 -6.18 1.27
C LYS A 61 26.86 -6.64 2.57
N GLU A 62 27.23 -6.04 3.69
CA GLU A 62 26.69 -6.37 5.00
C GLU A 62 25.26 -5.87 5.18
N ALA A 63 24.95 -4.64 4.75
CA ALA A 63 23.58 -4.13 4.69
C ALA A 63 22.68 -5.01 3.78
N ILE A 64 23.21 -5.52 2.67
CA ILE A 64 22.50 -6.48 1.80
C ILE A 64 22.27 -7.82 2.52
N ARG A 65 23.24 -8.34 3.30
CA ARG A 65 23.02 -9.56 4.11
C ARG A 65 21.93 -9.35 5.15
N GLN A 66 21.99 -8.26 5.91
CA GLN A 66 21.03 -7.93 6.96
C GLN A 66 19.62 -7.70 6.41
N SER A 67 19.50 -7.01 5.27
CA SER A 67 18.23 -6.85 4.54
C SER A 67 17.66 -8.19 4.07
N ASN A 68 18.49 -9.07 3.49
CA ASN A 68 18.05 -10.42 3.10
C ASN A 68 17.69 -11.31 4.29
N HIS A 69 18.35 -11.16 5.43
CA HIS A 69 18.03 -11.89 6.66
C HIS A 69 16.67 -11.44 7.20
N MET A 70 16.48 -10.13 7.40
CA MET A 70 15.19 -9.56 7.82
C MET A 70 14.05 -9.93 6.87
N LEU A 71 14.28 -9.93 5.55
CA LEU A 71 13.26 -10.34 4.59
C LEU A 71 12.85 -11.81 4.73
N ARG A 72 13.80 -12.71 5.08
CA ARG A 72 13.50 -14.12 5.38
C ARG A 72 12.70 -14.27 6.68
N GLU A 73 13.07 -13.53 7.73
CA GLU A 73 12.33 -13.49 8.99
C GLU A 73 10.89 -12.99 8.77
N ARG A 74 10.71 -11.85 8.09
CA ARG A 74 9.37 -11.31 7.74
C ARG A 74 8.55 -12.26 6.87
N TYR A 75 9.19 -13.00 5.96
CA TYR A 75 8.51 -14.02 5.17
C TYR A 75 8.07 -15.22 6.02
N GLN A 76 8.89 -15.64 6.99
CA GLN A 76 8.55 -16.71 7.93
C GLN A 76 7.44 -16.30 8.90
N GLU A 77 7.47 -15.08 9.44
CA GLU A 77 6.38 -14.47 10.20
C GLU A 77 5.07 -14.44 9.39
N PHE A 78 5.13 -14.02 8.12
CA PHE A 78 3.96 -13.97 7.23
C PHE A 78 3.37 -15.35 6.97
N LEU A 79 4.21 -16.38 6.79
CA LEU A 79 3.74 -17.77 6.66
C LEU A 79 3.06 -18.26 7.95
N GLN A 80 3.65 -18.00 9.13
CA GLN A 80 3.05 -18.33 10.42
C GLN A 80 1.71 -17.61 10.64
N PHE A 81 1.64 -16.32 10.32
CA PHE A 81 0.40 -15.54 10.36
C PHE A 81 -0.66 -16.11 9.41
N GLN A 82 -0.29 -16.52 8.20
CA GLN A 82 -1.22 -17.13 7.25
C GLN A 82 -1.76 -18.49 7.73
N VAL A 83 -0.97 -19.27 8.48
CA VAL A 83 -1.43 -20.53 9.11
C VAL A 83 -2.38 -20.21 10.27
N SER A 84 -1.96 -19.38 11.22
CA SER A 84 -2.77 -18.96 12.37
C SER A 84 -4.13 -18.37 11.97
N HIS A 85 -4.16 -17.52 10.94
CA HIS A 85 -5.40 -16.95 10.40
C HIS A 85 -6.32 -17.99 9.71
N LYS A 86 -5.78 -19.11 9.20
CA LYS A 86 -6.62 -20.24 8.71
C LYS A 86 -7.21 -20.99 9.90
N GLU A 87 -6.40 -21.30 10.90
CA GLU A 87 -6.81 -22.00 12.13
C GLU A 87 -7.88 -21.20 12.90
N GLU A 88 -7.71 -19.89 13.06
CA GLU A 88 -8.71 -18.99 13.67
C GLU A 88 -10.01 -18.98 12.86
N LYS A 89 -9.95 -18.91 11.53
CA LYS A 89 -11.13 -18.96 10.66
C LYS A 89 -11.86 -20.29 10.76
N GLU A 90 -11.14 -21.40 10.85
CA GLU A 90 -11.72 -22.75 10.99
C GLU A 90 -12.35 -22.95 12.37
N PHE A 91 -11.68 -22.49 13.43
CA PHE A 91 -12.24 -22.43 14.79
C PHE A 91 -13.52 -21.59 14.85
N LEU A 92 -13.51 -20.38 14.27
CA LEU A 92 -14.67 -19.50 14.25
C LEU A 92 -15.82 -20.11 13.44
N MET A 93 -15.52 -20.77 12.32
CA MET A 93 -16.50 -21.52 11.53
C MET A 93 -17.11 -22.68 12.33
N HIS A 94 -16.31 -23.43 13.10
CA HIS A 94 -16.80 -24.48 14.00
C HIS A 94 -17.72 -23.91 15.08
N LYS A 95 -17.33 -22.78 15.70
CA LYS A 95 -18.16 -22.08 16.70
C LYS A 95 -19.47 -21.52 16.12
N PHE A 96 -19.47 -21.05 14.89
CA PHE A 96 -20.71 -20.69 14.18
C PHE A 96 -21.61 -21.91 13.92
N GLN A 97 -21.04 -23.08 13.61
CA GLN A 97 -21.82 -24.32 13.44
C GLN A 97 -22.42 -24.82 14.77
N GLU A 98 -21.63 -24.83 15.86
CA GLU A 98 -22.12 -25.11 17.22
C GLU A 98 -23.30 -24.18 17.59
N ALA A 99 -23.12 -22.87 17.44
CA ALA A 99 -24.15 -21.88 17.75
C ALA A 99 -25.41 -22.07 16.89
N ARG A 100 -25.27 -22.44 15.60
CA ARG A 100 -26.41 -22.70 14.72
C ARG A 100 -27.19 -23.94 15.18
N LEU A 101 -26.52 -25.01 15.58
CA LEU A 101 -27.16 -26.22 16.12
C LEU A 101 -27.91 -25.95 17.44
N VAL A 102 -27.32 -25.14 18.34
CA VAL A 102 -28.01 -24.71 19.57
C VAL A 102 -29.26 -23.89 19.25
N VAL A 103 -29.18 -22.96 18.29
CA VAL A 103 -30.35 -22.17 17.85
C VAL A 103 -31.40 -23.02 17.14
N GLU A 104 -31.01 -24.03 16.34
CA GLU A 104 -31.93 -25.01 15.73
C GLU A 104 -32.66 -25.84 16.80
N ASN A 105 -31.93 -26.35 17.81
CA ASN A 105 -32.49 -27.09 18.93
C ASN A 105 -33.48 -26.24 19.76
N LEU A 106 -33.06 -25.06 20.21
CA LEU A 106 -33.93 -24.13 20.95
C LEU A 106 -35.16 -23.69 20.13
N ASN A 107 -35.05 -23.59 18.80
CA ASN A 107 -36.20 -23.38 17.94
C ASN A 107 -37.15 -24.59 17.95
N SER A 108 -36.63 -25.80 17.87
CA SER A 108 -37.44 -27.03 17.93
C SER A 108 -38.20 -27.12 19.26
N GLU A 109 -37.52 -26.91 20.40
CA GLU A 109 -38.10 -26.88 21.74
C GLU A 109 -39.18 -25.81 21.87
N ARG A 110 -38.88 -24.58 21.43
CA ARG A 110 -39.84 -23.47 21.37
C ARG A 110 -41.09 -23.81 20.56
N THR A 111 -40.95 -24.53 19.44
CA THR A 111 -42.13 -25.00 18.68
C THR A 111 -42.87 -26.16 19.36
N GLY A 112 -42.17 -27.02 20.10
CA GLY A 112 -42.77 -28.06 20.95
C GLY A 112 -43.60 -27.47 22.09
N LEU A 113 -43.00 -26.58 22.89
CA LEU A 113 -43.66 -25.83 23.94
C LEU A 113 -44.86 -25.02 23.41
N LYS A 114 -44.73 -24.39 22.23
CA LYS A 114 -45.84 -23.67 21.58
C LYS A 114 -46.96 -24.58 21.06
N LYS A 115 -46.70 -25.86 20.79
CA LYS A 115 -47.75 -26.88 20.54
C LYS A 115 -48.41 -27.32 21.84
N GLN A 116 -47.63 -27.65 22.87
CA GLN A 116 -48.13 -28.04 24.19
C GLN A 116 -48.99 -26.94 24.82
N LEU A 117 -48.57 -25.68 24.76
CA LEU A 117 -49.35 -24.54 25.23
C LEU A 117 -50.69 -24.41 24.48
N LYS A 118 -50.72 -24.64 23.16
CA LYS A 118 -51.97 -24.66 22.40
C LYS A 118 -52.88 -25.82 22.81
N GLN A 119 -52.34 -26.99 23.09
CA GLN A 119 -53.10 -28.15 23.57
C GLN A 119 -53.69 -27.88 24.97
N ALA A 120 -52.88 -27.37 25.91
CA ALA A 120 -53.33 -26.99 27.24
C ALA A 120 -54.41 -25.88 27.23
N VAL A 121 -54.30 -24.90 26.31
CA VAL A 121 -55.35 -23.89 26.09
C VAL A 121 -56.63 -24.52 25.53
N GLN A 122 -56.54 -25.43 24.56
CA GLN A 122 -57.71 -26.16 24.04
C GLN A 122 -58.36 -27.09 25.08
N GLU A 123 -57.57 -27.69 25.96
CA GLU A 123 -58.07 -28.48 27.10
C GLU A 123 -58.76 -27.59 28.13
N LEU A 124 -58.20 -26.42 28.44
CA LEU A 124 -58.84 -25.39 29.27
C LEU A 124 -60.15 -24.87 28.65
N GLU A 125 -60.20 -24.66 27.33
CA GLU A 125 -61.43 -24.28 26.63
C GLU A 125 -62.48 -25.39 26.68
N GLN A 126 -62.09 -26.66 26.49
CA GLN A 126 -63.00 -27.80 26.64
C GLN A 126 -63.49 -27.98 28.08
N LEU A 127 -62.63 -27.76 29.09
CA LEU A 127 -63.01 -27.77 30.50
C LEU A 127 -63.94 -26.60 30.84
N LYS A 128 -63.67 -25.40 30.32
CA LYS A 128 -64.54 -24.22 30.45
C LYS A 128 -65.91 -24.47 29.81
N MET A 129 -65.97 -25.07 28.63
CA MET A 129 -67.22 -25.45 27.96
C MET A 129 -68.03 -26.47 28.79
N LYS A 130 -67.36 -27.48 29.37
CA LYS A 130 -67.99 -28.44 30.31
C LYS A 130 -68.49 -27.74 31.58
N LEU A 131 -67.76 -26.77 32.10
CA LEU A 131 -68.15 -26.00 33.29
C LEU A 131 -69.36 -25.08 33.01
N SER A 132 -69.41 -24.43 31.84
CA SER A 132 -70.58 -23.66 31.41
C SER A 132 -71.81 -24.53 31.09
N ALA A 133 -71.62 -25.81 30.74
CA ALA A 133 -72.74 -26.76 30.61
C ALA A 133 -73.35 -27.16 31.97
N SER A 134 -72.65 -26.92 33.08
CA SER A 134 -73.14 -27.21 34.44
C SER A 134 -73.78 -26.03 35.19
N GLN A 135 -73.81 -24.81 34.61
CA GLN A 135 -74.47 -23.66 35.26
C GLN A 135 -75.07 -22.67 34.24
N PRO A 136 -76.42 -22.61 34.10
CA PRO A 136 -77.06 -21.68 33.18
C PRO A 136 -77.36 -20.32 33.86
N PHE A 137 -76.72 -19.24 33.40
CA PHE A 137 -77.36 -17.92 33.40
C PHE A 137 -76.77 -17.01 32.32
N SER A 138 -77.62 -16.15 31.75
CA SER A 138 -77.31 -15.28 30.61
C SER A 138 -76.90 -13.87 31.02
N PHE A 139 -76.05 -13.21 30.21
CA PHE A 139 -76.14 -11.77 30.00
C PHE A 139 -75.86 -11.43 28.52
N GLN A 140 -76.50 -10.36 28.02
CA GLN A 140 -76.41 -9.93 26.62
C GLN A 140 -75.37 -8.80 26.44
N PRO A 141 -74.84 -8.58 25.21
CA PRO A 141 -73.94 -7.48 24.91
C PRO A 141 -74.70 -6.20 24.55
N GLU A 142 -74.35 -5.08 25.17
CA GLU A 142 -74.73 -3.74 24.69
C GLU A 142 -73.58 -3.07 23.92
N LYS A 143 -73.93 -2.14 23.03
CA LYS A 143 -73.00 -1.33 22.23
C LYS A 143 -73.07 0.13 22.64
N SER A 144 -71.93 0.82 22.60
CA SER A 144 -71.80 2.26 22.39
C SER A 144 -70.43 2.45 21.71
N GLU A 145 -70.25 3.01 20.51
CA GLU A 145 -70.74 4.29 19.93
C GLU A 145 -70.23 5.53 20.67
N ALA A 146 -69.02 5.96 20.29
CA ALA A 146 -68.51 7.33 20.24
C ALA A 146 -67.07 7.32 19.65
N GLN A 147 -66.58 8.29 18.89
CA GLN A 147 -67.22 9.29 18.01
C GLN A 147 -66.11 9.81 17.05
N GLU A 148 -66.44 10.23 15.83
CA GLU A 148 -65.45 10.67 14.82
C GLU A 148 -65.08 12.17 14.92
N GLU A 149 -63.85 12.47 14.46
CA GLU A 149 -63.43 13.70 13.74
C GLU A 149 -63.34 15.08 14.47
N PRO A 150 -62.72 16.14 13.88
CA PRO A 150 -62.19 16.28 12.50
C PRO A 150 -60.71 16.76 12.32
N ASP A 151 -60.31 16.83 11.04
CA ASP A 151 -59.05 17.33 10.45
C ASP A 151 -58.58 18.75 10.85
N THR A 152 -57.27 18.98 10.66
CA THR A 152 -56.73 20.26 10.14
C THR A 152 -55.53 20.08 9.19
N VAL A 153 -55.80 20.09 7.88
CA VAL A 153 -55.06 20.74 6.77
C VAL A 153 -53.51 20.78 6.78
N THR A 154 -52.92 19.90 5.96
CA THR A 154 -52.07 20.14 4.75
C THR A 154 -51.08 21.33 4.65
N LEU A 155 -50.03 21.12 3.82
CA LEU A 155 -48.98 22.05 3.29
C LEU A 155 -47.63 21.94 4.05
N THR A 156 -46.43 21.93 3.42
CA THR A 156 -46.08 22.14 1.99
C THR A 156 -44.75 21.46 1.60
N GLN A 157 -44.67 20.99 0.34
CA GLN A 157 -43.49 20.93 -0.56
C GLN A 157 -42.13 20.42 -0.06
N ASP A 158 -41.68 19.32 -0.69
CA ASP A 158 -40.26 18.98 -0.82
C ASP A 158 -39.50 20.04 -1.66
N VAL A 159 -38.34 20.47 -1.18
CA VAL A 159 -37.30 21.18 -1.97
C VAL A 159 -35.92 20.70 -1.48
N ASP A 160 -35.04 20.32 -2.39
CA ASP A 160 -33.71 19.81 -2.08
C ASP A 160 -32.85 20.80 -1.28
N VAL A 161 -32.29 20.32 -0.16
CA VAL A 161 -31.10 20.92 0.48
C VAL A 161 -30.08 19.81 0.73
N LEU A 162 -28.98 19.85 -0.03
CA LEU A 162 -27.84 18.94 0.09
C LEU A 162 -27.11 19.15 1.44
N ALA A 163 -27.51 18.40 2.46
CA ALA A 163 -26.84 18.34 3.76
C ALA A 163 -26.15 16.98 3.96
N VAL A 164 -24.82 16.95 3.86
CA VAL A 164 -24.02 15.73 4.08
C VAL A 164 -23.98 15.39 5.57
N VAL A 165 -24.88 14.51 6.00
CA VAL A 165 -24.87 13.88 7.32
C VAL A 165 -24.29 12.46 7.18
N PRO A 166 -23.32 12.02 8.01
CA PRO A 166 -22.78 10.67 7.93
C PRO A 166 -23.86 9.60 8.13
N GLU A 167 -23.97 8.65 7.21
CA GLU A 167 -24.96 7.57 7.31
C GLU A 167 -24.66 6.65 8.49
N MET A 168 -25.44 6.82 9.57
CA MET A 168 -25.50 5.83 10.64
C MET A 168 -26.04 4.50 10.09
N PRO A 169 -25.33 3.37 10.28
CA PRO A 169 -25.72 2.08 9.71
C PRO A 169 -27.18 1.73 10.01
N GLN A 170 -27.91 1.26 9.00
CA GLN A 170 -29.35 0.93 9.10
C GLN A 170 -29.66 -0.02 10.27
N GLN A 171 -28.75 -0.96 10.56
CA GLN A 171 -28.83 -1.86 11.71
C GLN A 171 -28.80 -1.14 13.07
N LYS A 172 -28.05 -0.04 13.22
CA LYS A 172 -28.07 0.79 14.42
C LYS A 172 -29.34 1.64 14.51
N ARG A 173 -29.84 2.15 13.38
CA ARG A 173 -31.10 2.90 13.35
C ARG A 173 -32.29 2.02 13.79
N GLY A 174 -32.40 0.82 13.21
CA GLY A 174 -33.40 -0.19 13.58
C GLY A 174 -33.16 -0.91 14.92
N LEU A 175 -32.08 -0.59 15.64
CA LEU A 175 -31.90 -0.89 17.06
C LEU A 175 -32.47 0.26 17.90
N PHE A 176 -32.02 1.50 17.67
CA PHE A 176 -32.57 2.66 18.39
C PHE A 176 -34.09 2.82 18.24
N GLU A 177 -34.67 2.49 17.07
CA GLU A 177 -36.13 2.49 16.86
C GLU A 177 -36.86 1.40 17.69
N LYS A 178 -36.19 0.30 18.04
CA LYS A 178 -36.73 -0.72 18.96
C LYS A 178 -36.55 -0.29 20.41
N ASP A 179 -35.34 0.13 20.78
CA ASP A 179 -35.02 0.61 22.13
C ASP A 179 -35.97 1.75 22.54
N LEU A 180 -36.25 2.69 21.62
CA LEU A 180 -37.20 3.78 21.83
C LEU A 180 -38.64 3.28 22.02
N LYS A 181 -39.05 2.25 21.28
CA LYS A 181 -40.39 1.65 21.37
C LYS A 181 -40.57 0.83 22.64
N GLU A 182 -39.56 0.07 23.05
CA GLU A 182 -39.54 -0.65 24.33
C GLU A 182 -39.58 0.35 25.50
N LEU A 183 -38.88 1.49 25.39
CA LEU A 183 -38.99 2.61 26.34
C LEU A 183 -40.38 3.28 26.35
N GLN A 184 -41.09 3.35 25.22
CA GLN A 184 -42.47 3.85 25.16
C GLN A 184 -43.45 2.86 25.82
N GLU A 185 -43.38 1.58 25.46
CA GLU A 185 -44.23 0.52 26.03
C GLU A 185 -44.01 0.37 27.55
N ALA A 186 -42.77 0.52 28.03
CA ALA A 186 -42.46 0.56 29.46
C ALA A 186 -43.01 1.81 30.17
N ASN A 187 -42.95 2.99 29.55
CA ASN A 187 -43.54 4.21 30.12
C ASN A 187 -45.08 4.11 30.22
N GLU A 188 -45.74 3.54 29.22
CA GLU A 188 -47.18 3.26 29.29
C GLU A 188 -47.54 2.29 30.42
N ALA A 189 -46.74 1.24 30.63
CA ALA A 189 -46.93 0.30 31.73
C ALA A 189 -46.81 1.01 33.10
N LEU A 190 -45.76 1.81 33.28
CA LEU A 190 -45.55 2.60 34.49
C LEU A 190 -46.63 3.67 34.71
N GLN A 191 -47.20 4.25 33.65
CA GLN A 191 -48.37 5.14 33.76
C GLN A 191 -49.62 4.39 34.21
N LYS A 192 -49.88 3.18 33.71
CA LYS A 192 -50.99 2.32 34.13
C LYS A 192 -50.85 1.90 35.60
N GLU A 193 -49.64 1.51 36.03
CA GLU A 193 -49.33 1.20 37.43
C GLU A 193 -49.48 2.41 38.36
N LYS A 194 -48.96 3.58 37.96
CA LYS A 194 -49.14 4.85 38.68
C LYS A 194 -50.61 5.22 38.87
N LEU A 195 -51.46 4.98 37.87
CA LEU A 195 -52.91 5.21 37.97
C LEU A 195 -53.59 4.22 38.91
N ALA A 196 -53.19 2.94 38.91
CA ALA A 196 -53.67 1.93 39.84
C ALA A 196 -53.31 2.28 41.30
N LEU A 197 -52.05 2.60 41.57
CA LEU A 197 -51.59 3.06 42.89
C LEU A 197 -52.28 4.36 43.33
N GLN A 198 -52.58 5.28 42.40
CA GLN A 198 -53.39 6.47 42.70
C GLN A 198 -54.88 6.16 42.96
N ALA A 199 -55.40 5.02 42.54
CA ALA A 199 -56.74 4.55 42.91
C ALA A 199 -56.72 3.87 44.30
N GLU A 200 -55.73 3.02 44.56
CA GLU A 200 -55.53 2.36 45.85
C GLU A 200 -55.28 3.36 46.99
N VAL A 201 -54.41 4.36 46.80
CA VAL A 201 -54.19 5.45 47.75
C VAL A 201 -55.45 6.30 47.96
N ARG A 202 -56.37 6.36 46.99
CA ARG A 202 -57.70 7.00 47.17
C ARG A 202 -58.63 6.12 48.01
N ALA A 203 -58.68 4.80 47.76
CA ALA A 203 -59.46 3.86 48.55
C ALA A 203 -58.99 3.83 50.03
N LEU A 204 -57.68 3.75 50.28
CA LEU A 204 -57.10 3.80 51.62
C LEU A 204 -57.41 5.13 52.35
N LYS A 205 -57.38 6.27 51.64
CA LYS A 205 -57.79 7.58 52.19
C LYS A 205 -59.30 7.69 52.46
N GLN A 206 -60.13 6.92 51.78
CA GLN A 206 -61.56 6.83 52.09
C GLN A 206 -61.79 5.92 53.32
N ALA A 207 -61.14 4.75 53.38
CA ALA A 207 -61.21 3.85 54.53
C ALA A 207 -60.71 4.49 55.85
N ALA A 208 -59.66 5.30 55.78
CA ALA A 208 -59.16 6.08 56.92
C ALA A 208 -60.14 7.18 57.40
N LYS A 209 -61.12 7.58 56.58
CA LYS A 209 -62.10 8.62 56.92
C LYS A 209 -63.37 8.07 57.60
N SER A 210 -63.53 6.75 57.65
CA SER A 210 -64.69 6.07 58.25
C SER A 210 -64.51 5.62 59.71
N THR A 211 -63.34 5.82 60.32
CA THR A 211 -62.96 5.18 61.61
C THR A 211 -62.73 6.17 62.75
N LEU A 212 -63.48 7.29 62.78
CA LEU A 212 -63.38 8.31 63.83
C LEU A 212 -64.76 8.82 64.29
N LEU A 213 -65.48 8.01 65.06
CA LEU A 213 -66.53 8.45 65.98
C LEU A 213 -66.66 7.50 67.18
N VAL A 214 -67.01 8.12 68.33
CA VAL A 214 -67.30 7.57 69.68
C VAL A 214 -66.11 7.61 70.66
N GLU A 215 -66.34 8.33 71.76
CA GLU A 215 -65.43 8.54 72.89
C GLU A 215 -65.93 7.78 74.15
N GLU A 216 -65.01 7.53 75.09
CA GLU A 216 -65.28 7.33 76.53
C GLU A 216 -65.66 8.69 77.20
N PRO A 217 -66.23 8.82 78.45
CA PRO A 217 -65.75 8.10 79.65
C PRO A 217 -66.67 7.86 80.90
N GLU A 218 -66.14 6.99 81.77
CA GLU A 218 -66.10 6.98 83.27
C GLU A 218 -67.32 7.14 84.25
N VAL A 219 -67.53 6.05 85.03
CA VAL A 219 -67.52 5.94 86.53
C VAL A 219 -68.59 6.64 87.43
N LYS A 220 -69.32 5.83 88.26
CA LYS A 220 -69.44 5.97 89.76
C LYS A 220 -70.32 4.93 90.52
N THR A 221 -69.89 4.63 91.76
CA THR A 221 -70.64 4.26 93.02
C THR A 221 -71.46 2.96 93.23
N GLU A 222 -71.08 2.26 94.33
CA GLU A 222 -71.90 1.72 95.47
C GLU A 222 -72.68 0.36 95.45
N ALA A 223 -72.16 -0.58 96.26
CA ALA A 223 -72.76 -1.22 97.47
C ALA A 223 -73.96 -2.23 97.46
N ASN A 224 -73.65 -3.45 97.95
CA ASN A 224 -74.30 -4.21 99.06
C ASN A 224 -75.20 -5.47 98.81
N GLU A 225 -74.98 -6.43 99.74
CA GLU A 225 -75.92 -7.38 100.41
C GLU A 225 -76.36 -8.76 99.86
N ASN A 226 -76.68 -9.63 100.84
CA ASN A 226 -77.20 -11.02 100.83
C ASN A 226 -76.14 -12.14 100.57
N GLY A 227 -75.98 -13.19 101.40
CA GLY A 227 -76.51 -13.50 102.75
C GLY A 227 -76.92 -14.98 102.93
N LEU A 228 -76.64 -15.63 104.09
CA LEU A 228 -77.26 -16.91 104.57
C LEU A 228 -76.78 -17.35 105.98
N LEU A 229 -77.64 -18.08 106.73
CA LEU A 229 -77.42 -18.73 108.06
C LEU A 229 -78.07 -20.14 108.06
N PRO A 230 -77.68 -21.11 108.94
CA PRO A 230 -78.47 -21.48 110.17
C PRO A 230 -77.63 -21.95 111.42
N VAL A 231 -77.98 -21.74 112.71
CA VAL A 231 -78.86 -22.52 113.67
C VAL A 231 -78.32 -23.95 114.02
N ASP A 232 -78.25 -24.52 115.25
CA ASP A 232 -78.79 -24.35 116.65
C ASP A 232 -77.68 -24.05 117.74
N HIS A 233 -77.80 -23.96 119.10
CA HIS A 233 -78.77 -24.26 120.21
C HIS A 233 -78.50 -25.57 121.07
N PRO A 234 -79.05 -25.80 122.32
CA PRO A 234 -78.63 -25.17 123.60
C PRO A 234 -78.62 -26.03 124.94
N LEU A 235 -78.18 -25.42 126.07
CA LEU A 235 -78.57 -25.59 127.52
C LEU A 235 -78.41 -26.93 128.33
N GLU A 236 -78.04 -26.82 129.65
CA GLU A 236 -78.82 -27.31 130.84
C GLU A 236 -78.25 -26.87 132.23
N LEU A 237 -78.91 -27.28 133.35
CA LEU A 237 -78.68 -26.91 134.78
C LEU A 237 -78.84 -28.13 135.73
N ASP A 238 -78.43 -28.03 137.03
CA ASP A 238 -79.31 -28.12 138.25
C ASP A 238 -78.64 -28.60 139.59
N SER A 239 -79.17 -28.12 140.75
CA SER A 239 -79.38 -28.77 142.10
C SER A 239 -78.26 -29.53 142.91
N THR A 240 -78.29 -29.83 144.24
CA THR A 240 -79.21 -29.59 145.42
C THR A 240 -78.60 -29.94 146.84
N GLN A 241 -79.18 -29.39 147.95
CA GLN A 241 -79.59 -30.04 149.27
C GLN A 241 -78.54 -30.75 150.23
N ARG A 242 -78.58 -30.85 151.60
CA ARG A 242 -79.20 -30.18 152.82
C ARG A 242 -78.95 -30.98 154.15
N SER A 243 -79.16 -30.37 155.35
CA SER A 243 -79.31 -30.97 156.73
C SER A 243 -78.10 -31.70 157.38
N GLY A 244 -77.98 -32.01 158.69
CA GLY A 244 -78.78 -31.85 159.96
C GLY A 244 -78.42 -32.99 160.96
N ASP A 245 -78.72 -33.09 162.27
CA ASP A 245 -79.31 -32.27 163.37
C ASP A 245 -79.17 -33.08 164.74
N ARG A 246 -79.51 -32.51 165.93
CA ARG A 246 -79.79 -33.17 167.27
C ARG A 246 -78.59 -33.60 168.17
N LYS A 247 -78.63 -33.71 169.53
CA LYS A 247 -79.61 -33.36 170.63
C LYS A 247 -79.02 -33.52 172.09
N SER A 248 -79.40 -32.62 173.02
CA SER A 248 -79.80 -32.86 174.47
C SER A 248 -78.80 -33.41 175.54
N PRO A 249 -79.11 -33.43 176.88
CA PRO A 249 -79.78 -32.44 177.76
C PRO A 249 -79.25 -32.29 179.24
N GLY A 250 -79.67 -31.22 179.94
CA GLY A 250 -79.91 -31.17 181.42
C GLY A 250 -78.74 -30.75 182.36
N ALA A 251 -78.96 -30.14 183.54
CA ALA A 251 -80.17 -29.53 184.12
C ALA A 251 -79.87 -28.47 185.22
N ASP A 252 -80.74 -27.46 185.32
CA ASP A 252 -81.13 -26.63 186.48
C ASP A 252 -80.09 -26.00 187.44
N LYS A 253 -79.61 -24.80 187.07
CA LYS A 253 -79.37 -23.65 188.00
C LYS A 253 -79.83 -22.36 187.32
N ALA A 254 -81.14 -22.08 187.37
CA ALA A 254 -81.86 -21.36 186.33
C ALA A 254 -81.76 -19.81 186.31
N GLU A 255 -81.16 -19.16 187.31
CA GLU A 255 -81.37 -17.70 187.52
C GLU A 255 -80.15 -16.80 187.23
N GLN A 256 -78.98 -17.37 186.92
CA GLN A 256 -77.78 -16.62 186.49
C GLN A 256 -77.47 -16.74 184.99
N LEU A 257 -78.14 -17.64 184.26
CA LEU A 257 -77.88 -17.90 182.84
C LEU A 257 -78.57 -16.90 181.89
N PHE A 258 -79.76 -16.40 182.24
CA PHE A 258 -80.53 -15.49 181.37
C PHE A 258 -79.75 -14.23 180.94
N LYS A 259 -78.85 -13.71 181.79
CA LYS A 259 -78.05 -12.53 181.44
C LYS A 259 -76.98 -12.84 180.38
N LYS A 260 -76.22 -13.93 180.58
CA LYS A 260 -75.18 -14.37 179.64
C LYS A 260 -75.76 -14.87 178.30
N LEU A 261 -76.95 -15.47 178.32
CA LEU A 261 -77.58 -15.98 177.12
C LEU A 261 -77.96 -14.83 176.18
N LYS A 262 -78.50 -13.72 176.72
CA LYS A 262 -78.77 -12.51 175.94
C LYS A 262 -77.49 -11.87 175.38
N GLU A 263 -76.45 -11.74 176.19
CA GLU A 263 -75.15 -11.21 175.76
C GLU A 263 -74.58 -12.03 174.57
N ALA A 264 -74.73 -13.36 174.58
CA ALA A 264 -74.33 -14.24 173.48
C ALA A 264 -75.27 -14.21 172.25
N GLU A 265 -76.57 -13.95 172.42
CA GLU A 265 -77.50 -13.74 171.30
C GLU A 265 -77.20 -12.42 170.56
N ASP A 266 -76.92 -11.35 171.31
CA ASP A 266 -76.55 -10.05 170.76
C ASP A 266 -75.22 -10.15 169.97
N GLU A 267 -74.19 -10.83 170.51
CA GLU A 267 -72.95 -11.14 169.78
C GLU A 267 -73.19 -12.02 168.53
N SER A 268 -74.05 -13.04 168.63
CA SER A 268 -74.42 -13.88 167.48
C SER A 268 -75.14 -13.10 166.38
N SER A 269 -75.86 -12.03 166.72
CA SER A 269 -76.50 -11.13 165.75
C SER A 269 -75.47 -10.25 165.04
N ALA A 270 -74.49 -9.70 165.77
CA ALA A 270 -73.43 -8.86 165.21
C ALA A 270 -72.53 -9.64 164.24
N LEU A 271 -72.13 -10.87 164.60
CA LEU A 271 -71.37 -11.76 163.72
C LEU A 271 -72.14 -12.15 162.46
N ARG A 272 -73.47 -12.29 162.52
CA ARG A 272 -74.30 -12.52 161.33
C ARG A 272 -74.35 -11.30 160.41
N GLN A 273 -74.43 -10.08 160.94
CA GLN A 273 -74.37 -8.85 160.14
C GLN A 273 -73.01 -8.70 159.47
N GLN A 274 -71.91 -8.91 160.18
CA GLN A 274 -70.56 -8.93 159.60
C GLN A 274 -70.42 -9.98 158.49
N LEU A 275 -71.02 -11.17 158.66
CA LEU A 275 -71.00 -12.24 157.67
C LEU A 275 -71.95 -11.99 156.47
N VAL A 276 -72.92 -11.07 156.57
CA VAL A 276 -73.68 -10.55 155.42
C VAL A 276 -72.85 -9.51 154.68
N LEU A 277 -72.30 -8.51 155.37
CA LEU A 277 -71.46 -7.47 154.75
C LEU A 277 -70.23 -8.08 154.05
N ALA A 278 -69.57 -9.06 154.67
CA ALA A 278 -68.46 -9.79 154.06
C ALA A 278 -68.87 -10.64 152.83
N LYS A 279 -70.15 -11.05 152.72
CA LYS A 279 -70.70 -11.71 151.53
C LYS A 279 -71.09 -10.72 150.44
N GLU A 280 -71.56 -9.54 150.81
CA GLU A 280 -71.88 -8.46 149.87
C GLU A 280 -70.59 -7.89 149.25
N GLU A 281 -69.55 -7.67 150.06
CA GLU A 281 -68.19 -7.39 149.57
C GLU A 281 -67.65 -8.53 148.70
N LEU A 282 -67.74 -9.80 149.12
CA LEU A 282 -67.33 -10.94 148.27
C LEU A 282 -68.10 -11.03 146.94
N ALA A 283 -69.39 -10.68 146.94
CA ALA A 283 -70.19 -10.65 145.72
C ALA A 283 -69.79 -9.47 144.81
N TYR A 284 -69.48 -8.31 145.40
CA TYR A 284 -68.97 -7.14 144.68
C TYR A 284 -67.57 -7.40 144.10
N THR A 285 -66.65 -8.01 144.87
CA THR A 285 -65.33 -8.40 144.35
C THR A 285 -65.46 -9.49 143.30
N ALA A 286 -66.31 -10.51 143.48
CA ALA A 286 -66.51 -11.56 142.48
C ALA A 286 -67.13 -11.02 141.18
N ALA A 287 -68.08 -10.09 141.26
CA ALA A 287 -68.63 -9.42 140.07
C ALA A 287 -67.56 -8.58 139.35
N ARG A 288 -66.70 -7.89 140.10
CA ARG A 288 -65.58 -7.09 139.56
C ARG A 288 -64.44 -7.96 139.02
N GLU A 289 -64.20 -9.13 139.60
CA GLU A 289 -63.30 -10.17 139.08
C GLU A 289 -63.87 -10.74 137.78
N GLN A 290 -65.17 -11.04 137.71
CA GLN A 290 -65.82 -11.48 136.48
C GLN A 290 -65.79 -10.40 135.39
N GLU A 291 -66.04 -9.13 135.73
CA GLU A 291 -65.95 -8.01 134.79
C GLU A 291 -64.52 -7.84 134.27
N THR A 292 -63.52 -7.80 135.16
CA THR A 292 -62.11 -7.69 134.76
C THR A 292 -61.61 -8.93 134.01
N GLN A 293 -62.15 -10.12 134.28
CA GLN A 293 -61.88 -11.34 133.51
C GLN A 293 -62.50 -11.29 132.11
N GLN A 294 -63.70 -10.73 131.95
CA GLN A 294 -64.30 -10.46 130.63
C GLN A 294 -63.54 -9.37 129.85
N GLN A 295 -63.11 -8.30 130.54
CA GLN A 295 -62.24 -7.28 129.95
C GLN A 295 -60.91 -7.88 129.49
N LEU A 296 -60.25 -8.70 130.32
CA LEU A 296 -59.02 -9.43 129.97
C LEU A 296 -59.23 -10.42 128.81
N GLN A 297 -60.36 -11.12 128.75
CA GLN A 297 -60.68 -12.01 127.63
C GLN A 297 -60.94 -11.21 126.33
N THR A 298 -61.52 -10.02 126.43
CA THR A 298 -61.76 -9.12 125.30
C THR A 298 -60.46 -8.50 124.79
N LEU A 299 -59.61 -8.01 125.70
CA LEU A 299 -58.25 -7.55 125.40
C LEU A 299 -57.38 -8.67 124.84
N GLY A 300 -57.53 -9.90 125.32
CA GLY A 300 -56.87 -11.10 124.79
C GLY A 300 -57.24 -11.34 123.32
N LYS A 301 -58.54 -11.38 123.00
CA LYS A 301 -59.03 -11.51 121.61
C LYS A 301 -58.61 -10.34 120.72
N GLN A 302 -58.56 -9.12 121.25
CA GLN A 302 -58.05 -7.95 120.51
C GLN A 302 -56.54 -8.06 120.25
N LEU A 303 -55.76 -8.57 121.20
CA LEU A 303 -54.32 -8.79 121.03
C LEU A 303 -54.02 -9.93 120.05
N GLU A 304 -54.86 -10.97 120.05
CA GLU A 304 -54.84 -12.09 119.10
C GLU A 304 -55.18 -11.61 117.68
N GLN A 305 -56.30 -10.90 117.49
CA GLN A 305 -56.66 -10.27 116.22
C GLN A 305 -55.57 -9.31 115.71
N VAL A 306 -55.02 -8.43 116.57
CA VAL A 306 -53.90 -7.55 116.19
C VAL A 306 -52.62 -8.35 115.89
N GLY A 307 -52.46 -9.55 116.44
CA GLY A 307 -51.43 -10.51 116.08
C GLY A 307 -51.62 -11.05 114.66
N ASP A 308 -52.83 -11.47 114.31
CA ASP A 308 -53.19 -12.00 112.99
C ASP A 308 -53.22 -10.91 111.90
N ASP A 309 -53.72 -9.72 112.21
CA ASP A 309 -53.65 -8.54 111.34
C ASP A 309 -52.18 -8.16 111.07
N ARG A 310 -51.33 -8.19 112.11
CA ARG A 310 -49.88 -7.99 111.96
C ARG A 310 -49.23 -9.12 111.15
N ALA A 311 -49.68 -10.36 111.27
CA ALA A 311 -49.16 -11.49 110.52
C ALA A 311 -49.56 -11.44 109.03
N THR A 312 -50.81 -11.10 108.73
CA THR A 312 -51.34 -10.95 107.38
C THR A 312 -50.76 -9.71 106.67
N VAL A 313 -50.67 -8.56 107.33
CA VAL A 313 -49.96 -7.38 106.80
C VAL A 313 -48.49 -7.69 106.56
N LYS A 314 -47.81 -8.41 107.47
CA LYS A 314 -46.43 -8.86 107.25
C LYS A 314 -46.34 -9.78 106.03
N ALA A 315 -47.27 -10.71 105.85
CA ALA A 315 -47.31 -11.62 104.70
C ALA A 315 -47.52 -10.86 103.38
N GLN A 316 -48.47 -9.91 103.34
CA GLN A 316 -48.71 -9.02 102.20
C GLN A 316 -47.47 -8.20 101.86
N VAL A 317 -46.82 -7.57 102.85
CA VAL A 317 -45.57 -6.82 102.66
C VAL A 317 -44.46 -7.73 102.12
N THR A 318 -44.34 -8.98 102.59
CA THR A 318 -43.36 -9.92 102.01
C THR A 318 -43.71 -10.38 100.59
N SER A 319 -44.99 -10.48 100.24
CA SER A 319 -45.42 -10.77 98.85
C SER A 319 -45.06 -9.61 97.93
N LEU A 320 -45.46 -8.39 98.29
CA LEU A 320 -45.17 -7.18 97.53
C LEU A 320 -43.66 -6.92 97.38
N LEU A 321 -42.85 -7.25 98.39
CA LEU A 321 -41.39 -7.21 98.29
C LEU A 321 -40.82 -8.31 97.38
N ALA A 322 -41.41 -9.49 97.33
CA ALA A 322 -41.02 -10.56 96.41
C ALA A 322 -41.42 -10.24 94.96
N GLU A 323 -42.61 -9.70 94.75
CA GLU A 323 -43.12 -9.21 93.46
C GLU A 323 -42.31 -8.01 92.94
N LEU A 324 -41.92 -7.10 93.83
CA LEU A 324 -41.00 -5.99 93.50
C LEU A 324 -39.59 -6.52 93.14
N ALA A 325 -39.06 -7.50 93.88
CA ALA A 325 -37.78 -8.12 93.56
C ALA A 325 -37.82 -8.91 92.23
N GLU A 326 -38.94 -9.58 91.92
CA GLU A 326 -39.10 -10.27 90.65
C GLU A 326 -39.28 -9.29 89.48
N SER A 327 -40.08 -8.24 89.63
CA SER A 327 -40.24 -7.21 88.60
C SER A 327 -38.94 -6.45 88.34
N GLN A 328 -38.14 -6.14 89.38
CA GLN A 328 -36.78 -5.61 89.22
C GLN A 328 -35.88 -6.59 88.46
N LYS A 329 -35.91 -7.88 88.80
CA LYS A 329 -35.14 -8.91 88.08
C LYS A 329 -35.55 -9.02 86.60
N ARG A 330 -36.86 -8.94 86.30
CA ARG A 330 -37.40 -8.93 84.93
C ARG A 330 -36.98 -7.67 84.16
N LEU A 331 -36.94 -6.51 84.83
CA LEU A 331 -36.42 -5.25 84.29
C LEU A 331 -34.90 -5.37 84.00
N ASP A 332 -34.11 -5.90 84.94
CA ASP A 332 -32.67 -6.11 84.78
C ASP A 332 -32.34 -7.07 83.61
N THR A 333 -33.17 -8.08 83.35
CA THR A 333 -33.01 -8.94 82.16
C THR A 333 -33.40 -8.21 80.88
N SER A 334 -34.50 -7.45 80.89
CA SER A 334 -34.95 -6.65 79.74
C SER A 334 -33.93 -5.57 79.35
N ILE A 335 -33.28 -4.92 80.34
CA ILE A 335 -32.19 -3.97 80.12
C ILE A 335 -31.00 -4.66 79.43
N LYS A 336 -30.57 -5.83 79.90
CA LYS A 336 -29.45 -6.58 79.30
C LYS A 336 -29.76 -7.09 77.89
N GLU A 337 -31.01 -7.49 77.65
CA GLU A 337 -31.49 -7.86 76.31
C GLU A 337 -31.51 -6.64 75.38
N LYS A 338 -31.97 -5.48 75.86
CA LYS A 338 -31.91 -4.21 75.14
C LYS A 338 -30.46 -3.81 74.82
N GLU A 339 -29.56 -3.81 75.80
CA GLU A 339 -28.13 -3.51 75.61
C GLU A 339 -27.52 -4.45 74.56
N GLY A 340 -27.80 -5.76 74.66
CA GLY A 340 -27.37 -6.76 73.69
C GLY A 340 -28.02 -6.66 72.31
N LEU A 341 -29.13 -5.94 72.15
CA LEU A 341 -29.73 -5.57 70.86
C LEU A 341 -29.13 -4.27 70.32
N GLU A 342 -28.91 -3.26 71.16
CA GLU A 342 -28.24 -2.01 70.79
C GLU A 342 -26.79 -2.27 70.32
N GLU A 343 -26.07 -3.20 70.96
CA GLU A 343 -24.73 -3.67 70.53
C GLU A 343 -24.77 -4.35 69.15
N LYS A 344 -25.81 -5.16 68.88
CA LYS A 344 -26.03 -5.81 67.58
C LYS A 344 -26.41 -4.82 66.48
N VAL A 345 -27.20 -3.79 66.81
CA VAL A 345 -27.57 -2.70 65.89
C VAL A 345 -26.36 -1.82 65.59
N ARG A 346 -25.55 -1.46 66.59
CA ARG A 346 -24.32 -0.68 66.41
C ARG A 346 -23.32 -1.40 65.50
N SER A 347 -23.01 -2.65 65.84
CA SER A 347 -22.11 -3.49 65.02
C SER A 347 -22.70 -3.88 63.65
N ALA A 348 -24.02 -3.81 63.45
CA ALA A 348 -24.64 -3.90 62.11
C ALA A 348 -24.45 -2.60 61.31
N GLY A 349 -24.66 -1.44 61.93
CA GLY A 349 -24.42 -0.13 61.30
C GLY A 349 -22.95 0.07 60.90
N GLU A 350 -22.01 -0.31 61.77
CA GLU A 350 -20.57 -0.28 61.48
C GLU A 350 -20.21 -1.16 60.27
N ARG A 351 -20.77 -2.38 60.18
CA ARG A 351 -20.59 -3.28 59.03
C ARG A 351 -21.22 -2.73 57.74
N LEU A 352 -22.41 -2.11 57.82
CA LEU A 352 -23.05 -1.48 56.66
C LEU A 352 -22.20 -0.31 56.14
N GLN A 353 -21.76 0.60 57.02
CA GLN A 353 -20.86 1.70 56.63
C GLN A 353 -19.54 1.21 56.04
N GLN A 354 -19.01 0.09 56.51
CA GLN A 354 -17.80 -0.50 55.93
C GLN A 354 -18.06 -1.04 54.50
N LEU A 355 -19.17 -1.74 54.29
CA LEU A 355 -19.58 -2.22 52.97
C LEU A 355 -19.90 -1.06 51.99
N GLU A 356 -20.48 0.04 52.47
CA GLU A 356 -20.70 1.26 51.70
C GLU A 356 -19.37 1.89 51.24
N ARG A 357 -18.39 2.04 52.15
CA ARG A 357 -17.04 2.54 51.82
C ARG A 357 -16.34 1.63 50.81
N GLU A 358 -16.48 0.31 50.93
CA GLU A 358 -15.91 -0.64 49.98
C GLU A 358 -16.61 -0.59 48.61
N ALA A 359 -17.93 -0.42 48.58
CA ALA A 359 -18.69 -0.24 47.34
C ALA A 359 -18.32 1.07 46.63
N GLU A 360 -18.17 2.17 47.37
CA GLU A 360 -17.64 3.44 46.85
C GLU A 360 -16.21 3.28 46.29
N ALA A 361 -15.33 2.60 47.02
CA ALA A 361 -13.94 2.38 46.61
C ALA A 361 -13.87 1.56 45.32
N ARG A 362 -14.64 0.47 45.21
CA ARG A 362 -14.77 -0.31 43.96
C ARG A 362 -15.36 0.51 42.82
N THR A 363 -16.36 1.35 43.09
CA THR A 363 -16.96 2.24 42.08
C THR A 363 -15.93 3.24 41.53
N LYS A 364 -15.13 3.85 42.41
CA LYS A 364 -14.03 4.76 42.05
C LYS A 364 -12.90 4.04 41.29
N GLN A 365 -12.61 2.78 41.64
CA GLN A 365 -11.67 1.94 40.90
C GLN A 365 -12.19 1.62 39.49
N HIS A 366 -13.45 1.21 39.36
CA HIS A 366 -14.08 0.91 38.08
C HIS A 366 -14.21 2.14 37.18
N SER A 367 -14.50 3.34 37.71
CA SER A 367 -14.53 4.56 36.90
C SER A 367 -13.16 4.89 36.31
N VAL A 368 -12.09 4.80 37.11
CA VAL A 368 -10.71 5.00 36.62
C VAL A 368 -10.33 3.96 35.57
N GLN A 369 -10.72 2.69 35.73
CA GLN A 369 -10.50 1.65 34.72
C GLN A 369 -11.27 1.95 33.42
N VAL A 370 -12.53 2.38 33.52
CA VAL A 370 -13.34 2.78 32.35
C VAL A 370 -12.74 3.99 31.63
N ASP A 371 -12.24 4.99 32.35
CA ASP A 371 -11.59 6.15 31.75
C ASP A 371 -10.21 5.82 31.13
N GLN A 372 -9.47 4.88 31.72
CA GLN A 372 -8.25 4.33 31.12
C GLN A 372 -8.56 3.58 29.81
N LEU A 373 -9.61 2.76 29.78
CA LEU A 373 -10.07 2.06 28.57
C LEU A 373 -10.58 3.04 27.50
N ARG A 374 -11.33 4.09 27.89
CA ARG A 374 -11.75 5.17 26.97
C ARG A 374 -10.55 5.86 26.34
N LEU A 375 -9.50 6.16 27.11
CA LEU A 375 -8.27 6.76 26.60
C LEU A 375 -7.51 5.81 25.67
N GLN A 376 -7.45 4.51 25.97
CA GLN A 376 -6.86 3.51 25.07
C GLN A 376 -7.62 3.43 23.75
N VAL A 377 -8.96 3.37 23.77
CA VAL A 377 -9.80 3.39 22.55
C VAL A 377 -9.54 4.66 21.76
N HIS A 378 -9.52 5.84 22.39
CA HIS A 378 -9.24 7.12 21.70
C HIS A 378 -7.86 7.15 21.04
N ASN A 379 -6.83 6.63 21.71
CA ASN A 379 -5.47 6.55 21.17
C ASN A 379 -5.39 5.57 19.97
N LEU A 380 -6.12 4.45 20.02
CA LEU A 380 -6.20 3.50 18.90
C LEU A 380 -7.03 4.06 17.73
N GLU A 381 -8.13 4.78 17.99
CA GLU A 381 -8.94 5.44 16.97
C GLU A 381 -8.18 6.56 16.26
N THR A 382 -7.36 7.33 16.98
CA THR A 382 -6.52 8.39 16.40
C THR A 382 -5.36 7.82 15.59
N ALA A 383 -4.67 6.78 16.09
CA ALA A 383 -3.67 6.04 15.32
C ALA A 383 -4.27 5.44 14.03
N LEU A 384 -5.42 4.76 14.13
CA LEU A 384 -6.14 4.19 12.98
C LEU A 384 -6.59 5.25 11.97
N ARG A 385 -6.89 6.48 12.42
CA ARG A 385 -7.20 7.61 11.53
C ARG A 385 -5.98 8.06 10.75
N VAL A 386 -4.81 8.14 11.40
CA VAL A 386 -3.53 8.48 10.74
C VAL A 386 -3.13 7.38 9.75
N GLU A 387 -3.23 6.10 10.11
CA GLU A 387 -2.94 4.99 9.19
C GLU A 387 -3.89 4.91 7.99
N ARG A 388 -5.16 5.28 8.17
CA ARG A 388 -6.09 5.43 7.04
C ARG A 388 -5.70 6.58 6.13
N GLN A 389 -5.19 7.69 6.68
CA GLN A 389 -4.68 8.80 5.88
C GLN A 389 -3.41 8.40 5.11
N SER A 390 -2.40 7.85 5.78
CA SER A 390 -1.13 7.41 5.15
C SER A 390 -1.40 6.41 4.01
N ALA A 391 -2.28 5.42 4.23
CA ALA A 391 -2.67 4.47 3.20
C ALA A 391 -3.34 5.12 1.97
N THR A 392 -4.13 6.19 2.15
CA THR A 392 -4.67 6.96 0.99
C THR A 392 -3.61 7.82 0.29
N GLU A 393 -2.60 8.29 1.01
CA GLU A 393 -1.48 9.05 0.46
C GLU A 393 -0.53 8.14 -0.33
N GLU A 394 -0.18 6.96 0.19
CA GLU A 394 0.60 5.96 -0.55
C GLU A 394 -0.16 5.43 -1.77
N LYS A 395 -1.49 5.21 -1.66
CA LYS A 395 -2.31 4.87 -2.84
C LYS A 395 -2.28 5.97 -3.91
N ARG A 396 -2.21 7.25 -3.51
CA ARG A 396 -2.06 8.38 -4.45
C ARG A 396 -0.67 8.42 -5.08
N LYS A 397 0.39 8.22 -4.30
CA LYS A 397 1.79 8.13 -4.79
C LYS A 397 1.96 6.96 -5.77
N LEU A 398 1.40 5.79 -5.46
CA LEU A 398 1.41 4.63 -6.34
C LEU A 398 0.70 4.91 -7.67
N ALA A 399 -0.47 5.56 -7.65
CA ALA A 399 -1.18 5.96 -8.87
C ALA A 399 -0.37 6.97 -9.71
N GLN A 400 0.29 7.95 -9.07
CA GLN A 400 1.19 8.89 -9.74
C GLN A 400 2.40 8.18 -10.38
N LEU A 401 3.03 7.24 -9.66
CA LEU A 401 4.16 6.45 -10.16
C LEU A 401 3.73 5.54 -11.32
N GLN A 402 2.54 4.95 -11.25
CA GLN A 402 1.95 4.18 -12.36
C GLN A 402 1.75 5.05 -13.60
N VAL A 403 1.20 6.26 -13.47
CA VAL A 403 1.06 7.20 -14.60
C VAL A 403 2.42 7.59 -15.16
N ALA A 404 3.40 7.94 -14.31
CA ALA A 404 4.76 8.29 -14.74
C ALA A 404 5.47 7.13 -15.47
N TYR A 405 5.29 5.89 -15.02
CA TYR A 405 5.82 4.70 -15.68
C TYR A 405 5.20 4.49 -17.08
N HIS A 406 3.88 4.60 -17.21
CA HIS A 406 3.21 4.49 -18.51
C HIS A 406 3.58 5.64 -19.45
N GLN A 407 3.83 6.84 -18.92
CA GLN A 407 4.30 7.99 -19.70
C GLN A 407 5.72 7.75 -20.23
N LEU A 408 6.66 7.36 -19.36
CA LEU A 408 8.04 7.03 -19.76
C LEU A 408 8.11 5.88 -20.77
N PHE A 409 7.24 4.87 -20.63
CA PHE A 409 7.13 3.79 -21.59
C PHE A 409 6.68 4.29 -22.97
N GLN A 410 5.66 5.16 -23.04
CA GLN A 410 5.20 5.77 -24.29
C GLN A 410 6.27 6.67 -24.94
N GLU A 411 7.01 7.44 -24.14
CA GLU A 411 8.12 8.27 -24.60
C GLU A 411 9.27 7.42 -25.17
N TYR A 412 9.61 6.31 -24.53
CA TYR A 412 10.60 5.36 -25.01
C TYR A 412 10.18 4.69 -26.34
N ASP A 413 8.91 4.27 -26.42
CA ASP A 413 8.31 3.70 -27.63
C ASP A 413 8.28 4.69 -28.81
N ALA A 414 7.97 5.96 -28.51
CA ALA A 414 7.99 7.06 -29.49
C ALA A 414 9.42 7.42 -29.91
N HIS A 415 10.38 7.39 -28.99
CA HIS A 415 11.80 7.59 -29.27
C HIS A 415 12.34 6.49 -30.19
N ILE A 416 12.02 5.21 -29.95
CA ILE A 416 12.39 4.10 -30.85
C ILE A 416 11.82 4.32 -32.26
N LYS A 417 10.53 4.64 -32.38
CA LYS A 417 9.89 4.89 -33.68
C LYS A 417 10.56 6.05 -34.43
N THR A 418 10.81 7.16 -33.73
CA THR A 418 11.48 8.35 -34.28
C THR A 418 12.93 8.05 -34.69
N SER A 419 13.67 7.28 -33.88
CA SER A 419 15.03 6.83 -34.17
C SER A 419 15.07 5.96 -35.43
N MET A 420 14.19 4.95 -35.53
CA MET A 420 14.06 4.08 -36.71
C MET A 420 13.66 4.85 -37.99
N GLU A 421 12.86 5.92 -37.88
CA GLU A 421 12.58 6.80 -39.02
C GLU A 421 13.79 7.65 -39.41
N ASN A 422 14.50 8.22 -38.44
CA ASN A 422 15.69 9.03 -38.69
C ASN A 422 16.85 8.19 -39.23
N GLU A 423 17.01 6.94 -38.81
CA GLU A 423 17.98 5.99 -39.38
C GLU A 423 17.65 5.68 -40.85
N LYS A 424 16.36 5.50 -41.19
CA LYS A 424 15.92 5.34 -42.59
C LYS A 424 16.16 6.61 -43.42
N ARG A 425 15.92 7.79 -42.85
CA ARG A 425 16.23 9.08 -43.49
C ARG A 425 17.73 9.25 -43.73
N SER A 426 18.57 8.93 -42.73
CA SER A 426 20.04 8.90 -42.87
C SER A 426 20.44 7.99 -44.01
N LYS A 427 20.04 6.71 -43.98
CA LYS A 427 20.37 5.74 -45.03
C LYS A 427 19.94 6.20 -46.44
N GLY A 428 18.83 6.93 -46.56
CA GLY A 428 18.43 7.58 -47.81
C GLY A 428 19.37 8.70 -48.26
N LEU A 429 19.78 9.58 -47.34
CA LEU A 429 20.76 10.64 -47.59
C LEU A 429 22.18 10.08 -47.87
N ASP A 430 22.58 9.02 -47.16
CA ASP A 430 23.86 8.34 -47.33
C ASP A 430 23.96 7.69 -48.72
N LEU A 431 22.88 7.06 -49.19
CA LEU A 431 22.76 6.55 -50.56
C LEU A 431 22.79 7.67 -51.61
N GLN A 432 22.08 8.78 -51.37
CA GLN A 432 22.09 9.93 -52.28
C GLN A 432 23.47 10.61 -52.33
N ALA A 433 24.18 10.69 -51.21
CA ALA A 433 25.55 11.20 -51.15
C ALA A 433 26.50 10.29 -51.93
N ALA A 434 26.40 8.96 -51.78
CA ALA A 434 27.18 8.00 -52.54
C ALA A 434 26.93 8.10 -54.06
N GLU A 435 25.67 8.26 -54.49
CA GLU A 435 25.32 8.48 -55.90
C GLU A 435 25.94 9.78 -56.44
N LEU A 436 25.81 10.89 -55.71
CA LEU A 436 26.41 12.17 -56.09
C LEU A 436 27.94 12.12 -56.12
N SER A 437 28.58 11.38 -55.20
CA SER A 437 30.04 11.13 -55.24
C SER A 437 30.46 10.31 -56.46
N GLN A 438 29.67 9.30 -56.86
CA GLN A 438 29.93 8.54 -58.07
C GLN A 438 29.76 9.40 -59.34
N GLN A 439 28.72 10.23 -59.40
CA GLN A 439 28.50 11.17 -60.50
C GLN A 439 29.63 12.20 -60.60
N LEU A 440 30.15 12.69 -59.46
CA LEU A 440 31.31 13.57 -59.41
C LEU A 440 32.58 12.86 -59.95
N GLN A 441 32.89 11.65 -59.47
CA GLN A 441 34.04 10.89 -59.95
C GLN A 441 33.97 10.64 -61.47
N GLN A 442 32.79 10.27 -62.00
CA GLN A 442 32.60 10.08 -63.45
C GLN A 442 32.80 11.39 -64.23
N ALA A 443 32.41 12.53 -63.68
CA ALA A 443 32.65 13.84 -64.27
C ALA A 443 34.15 14.22 -64.25
N GLU A 444 34.85 13.90 -63.16
CA GLU A 444 36.30 14.11 -63.02
C GLU A 444 37.09 13.23 -64.00
N GLU A 445 36.78 11.93 -64.09
CA GLU A 445 37.35 11.00 -65.09
C GLU A 445 37.11 11.50 -66.53
N ALA A 446 35.88 11.96 -66.83
CA ALA A 446 35.54 12.52 -68.14
C ALA A 446 36.23 13.87 -68.43
N LEU A 447 36.60 14.65 -67.40
CA LEU A 447 37.40 15.87 -67.56
C LEU A 447 38.87 15.53 -67.81
N VAL A 448 39.44 14.54 -67.11
CA VAL A 448 40.81 14.04 -67.36
C VAL A 448 40.93 13.50 -68.79
N ALA A 449 40.00 12.65 -69.23
CA ALA A 449 40.01 12.10 -70.59
C ALA A 449 39.89 13.21 -71.68
N LYS A 450 39.13 14.28 -71.42
CA LYS A 450 39.06 15.45 -72.30
C LYS A 450 40.36 16.26 -72.27
N GLN A 451 41.00 16.40 -71.12
CA GLN A 451 42.28 17.10 -71.00
C GLN A 451 43.39 16.37 -71.76
N GLU A 452 43.48 15.03 -71.63
CA GLU A 452 44.39 14.23 -72.44
C GLU A 452 44.16 14.38 -73.94
N PHE A 453 42.89 14.43 -74.38
CA PHE A 453 42.56 14.61 -75.79
C PHE A 453 42.92 16.01 -76.29
N ILE A 454 42.72 17.05 -75.46
CA ILE A 454 43.18 18.41 -75.74
C ILE A 454 44.71 18.46 -75.87
N ASP A 455 45.45 17.75 -75.02
CA ASP A 455 46.91 17.76 -75.05
C ASP A 455 47.48 16.95 -76.23
N LYS A 456 46.83 15.86 -76.64
CA LYS A 456 47.12 15.16 -77.92
C LYS A 456 46.88 16.09 -79.12
N LEU A 457 45.76 16.82 -79.16
CA LEU A 457 45.49 17.80 -80.22
C LEU A 457 46.49 18.98 -80.24
N LYS A 458 47.04 19.39 -79.08
CA LYS A 458 48.13 20.38 -79.03
C LYS A 458 49.42 19.82 -79.61
N GLU A 459 49.75 18.57 -79.30
CA GLU A 459 50.94 17.90 -79.85
C GLU A 459 50.81 17.79 -81.38
N GLU A 460 49.68 17.30 -81.89
CA GLU A 460 49.37 17.25 -83.32
C GLU A 460 49.43 18.65 -83.97
N ALA A 461 48.94 19.70 -83.29
CA ALA A 461 49.01 21.07 -83.80
C ALA A 461 50.45 21.61 -83.90
N GLU A 462 51.30 21.33 -82.92
CA GLU A 462 52.72 21.72 -82.96
C GLU A 462 53.53 20.88 -83.96
N GLN A 463 53.21 19.58 -84.13
CA GLN A 463 53.75 18.75 -85.21
C GLN A 463 53.37 19.31 -86.60
N HIS A 464 52.09 19.63 -86.83
CA HIS A 464 51.62 20.24 -88.07
C HIS A 464 52.27 21.62 -88.32
N LYS A 465 52.46 22.42 -87.28
CA LYS A 465 53.14 23.71 -87.34
C LYS A 465 54.61 23.57 -87.76
N ALA A 466 55.36 22.64 -87.18
CA ALA A 466 56.74 22.34 -87.58
C ALA A 466 56.82 21.88 -89.06
N ILE A 467 55.84 21.10 -89.54
CA ILE A 467 55.73 20.75 -90.97
C ILE A 467 55.42 22.00 -91.82
N MET A 468 54.50 22.86 -91.38
CA MET A 468 54.15 24.10 -92.09
C MET A 468 55.31 25.10 -92.15
N GLU A 469 56.20 25.13 -91.16
CA GLU A 469 57.43 25.93 -91.18
C GLU A 469 58.42 25.50 -92.28
N THR A 470 58.27 24.31 -92.87
CA THR A 470 59.03 23.90 -94.07
C THR A 470 58.52 24.54 -95.37
N VAL A 471 57.24 24.97 -95.43
CA VAL A 471 56.62 25.50 -96.66
C VAL A 471 57.28 26.80 -97.14
N PRO A 472 57.64 27.77 -96.28
CA PRO A 472 58.48 28.91 -96.66
C PRO A 472 59.85 28.51 -97.24
N VAL A 473 60.49 27.48 -96.69
CA VAL A 473 61.81 27.00 -97.14
C VAL A 473 61.72 26.37 -98.53
N LEU A 474 60.74 25.49 -98.75
CA LEU A 474 60.47 24.88 -100.06
C LEU A 474 60.07 25.93 -101.11
N ARG A 475 59.32 26.98 -100.72
CA ARG A 475 59.01 28.12 -101.60
C ARG A 475 60.27 28.91 -101.97
N ALA A 476 61.16 29.17 -101.01
CA ALA A 476 62.43 29.84 -101.28
C ALA A 476 63.33 29.00 -102.21
N GLN A 477 63.41 27.69 -101.99
CA GLN A 477 64.14 26.76 -102.87
C GLN A 477 63.59 26.76 -104.30
N ALA A 478 62.27 26.78 -104.47
CA ALA A 478 61.64 26.84 -105.79
C ALA A 478 61.93 28.17 -106.53
N GLU A 479 61.93 29.30 -105.81
CA GLU A 479 62.31 30.60 -106.40
C GLU A 479 63.82 30.66 -106.71
N ILE A 480 64.70 30.05 -105.91
CA ILE A 480 66.14 29.93 -106.20
C ILE A 480 66.37 29.11 -107.48
N TYR A 481 65.78 27.91 -107.60
CA TYR A 481 65.91 27.10 -108.82
C TYR A 481 65.37 27.80 -110.07
N LYS A 482 64.33 28.63 -109.91
CA LYS A 482 63.79 29.49 -110.96
C LYS A 482 64.76 30.64 -111.33
N THR A 483 65.43 31.28 -110.38
CA THR A 483 66.47 32.27 -110.68
C THR A 483 67.71 31.63 -111.32
N ASP A 484 68.12 30.45 -110.86
CA ASP A 484 69.27 29.72 -111.39
C ASP A 484 69.00 29.26 -112.84
N PHE A 485 67.81 28.73 -113.11
CA PHE A 485 67.38 28.39 -114.47
C PHE A 485 67.34 29.62 -115.40
N LEU A 486 66.88 30.77 -114.92
CA LEU A 486 66.89 32.01 -115.70
C LEU A 486 68.32 32.54 -115.92
N ALA A 487 69.22 32.40 -114.95
CA ALA A 487 70.62 32.78 -115.08
C ALA A 487 71.37 31.89 -116.08
N GLU A 488 71.21 30.56 -115.99
CA GLU A 488 71.76 29.59 -116.94
C GLU A 488 71.20 29.79 -118.35
N ARG A 489 69.89 30.09 -118.47
CA ARG A 489 69.27 30.46 -119.74
C ARG A 489 69.92 31.72 -120.33
N GLN A 490 70.04 32.79 -119.54
CA GLN A 490 70.68 34.03 -120.01
C GLN A 490 72.16 33.84 -120.36
N ALA A 491 72.88 32.96 -119.66
CA ALA A 491 74.26 32.61 -119.99
C ALA A 491 74.34 31.88 -121.33
N ARG A 492 73.42 30.94 -121.60
CA ARG A 492 73.32 30.25 -122.91
C ARG A 492 72.89 31.20 -124.02
N GLU A 493 71.92 32.09 -123.79
CA GLU A 493 71.49 33.09 -124.77
C GLU A 493 72.67 34.00 -125.16
N LYS A 494 73.44 34.52 -124.18
CA LYS A 494 74.68 35.28 -124.44
C LYS A 494 75.77 34.49 -125.16
N LEU A 495 75.93 33.20 -124.85
CA LEU A 495 76.89 32.33 -125.52
C LEU A 495 76.46 32.03 -126.98
N HIS A 496 75.15 31.92 -127.23
CA HIS A 496 74.60 31.85 -128.58
C HIS A 496 74.79 33.17 -129.33
N GLU A 497 74.50 34.33 -128.73
CA GLU A 497 74.78 35.66 -129.31
C GLU A 497 76.26 35.80 -129.72
N GLN A 498 77.19 35.40 -128.85
CA GLN A 498 78.62 35.38 -129.14
C GLN A 498 78.99 34.41 -130.26
N ARG A 499 78.38 33.22 -130.29
CA ARG A 499 78.57 32.23 -131.37
C ARG A 499 78.10 32.77 -132.72
N GLU A 500 76.90 33.34 -132.80
CA GLU A 500 76.37 33.89 -134.06
C GLU A 500 77.20 35.09 -134.52
N ALA A 501 77.65 35.96 -133.60
CA ALA A 501 78.58 37.04 -133.92
C ALA A 501 79.92 36.54 -134.48
N LEU A 502 80.47 35.44 -133.93
CA LEU A 502 81.68 34.80 -134.45
C LEU A 502 81.45 34.10 -135.79
N LEU A 503 80.27 33.52 -136.03
CA LEU A 503 79.89 32.93 -137.32
C LEU A 503 79.74 34.00 -138.40
N GLU A 504 79.13 35.16 -138.11
CA GLU A 504 79.07 36.28 -139.05
C GLU A 504 80.46 36.88 -139.31
N GLN A 505 81.34 36.97 -138.29
CA GLN A 505 82.74 37.36 -138.50
C GLN A 505 83.49 36.36 -139.41
N LEU A 506 83.27 35.06 -139.25
CA LEU A 506 83.83 34.04 -140.13
C LEU A 506 83.25 34.12 -141.55
N ALA A 507 81.94 34.37 -141.70
CA ALA A 507 81.30 34.57 -142.99
C ALA A 507 81.79 35.86 -143.70
N GLN A 508 82.00 36.94 -142.95
CA GLN A 508 82.63 38.17 -143.44
C GLN A 508 84.07 37.91 -143.91
N LEU A 509 84.88 37.25 -143.09
CA LEU A 509 86.26 36.87 -143.46
C LEU A 509 86.31 35.91 -144.65
N GLN A 510 85.33 35.01 -144.79
CA GLN A 510 85.19 34.16 -145.98
C GLN A 510 84.85 34.99 -147.22
N ARG A 511 83.85 35.88 -147.15
CA ARG A 511 83.48 36.80 -148.24
C ARG A 511 84.64 37.71 -148.65
N ASP A 512 85.44 38.19 -147.70
CA ASP A 512 86.65 38.99 -147.97
C ASP A 512 87.79 38.13 -148.55
N ASN A 513 87.94 36.87 -148.13
CA ASN A 513 88.94 35.95 -148.69
C ASN A 513 88.57 35.50 -150.12
N GLU A 514 87.29 35.26 -150.39
CA GLU A 514 86.75 35.03 -151.73
C GLU A 514 86.92 36.26 -152.63
N LYS A 515 86.67 37.46 -152.09
CA LYS A 515 86.94 38.70 -152.81
C LYS A 515 88.44 38.86 -153.13
N LEU A 516 89.34 38.65 -152.17
CA LEU A 516 90.79 38.71 -152.42
C LEU A 516 91.28 37.64 -153.40
N LYS A 517 90.64 36.47 -153.44
CA LYS A 517 90.84 35.47 -154.51
C LYS A 517 90.33 35.99 -155.85
N ALA A 518 89.12 36.55 -155.92
CA ALA A 518 88.58 37.13 -157.15
C ALA A 518 89.41 38.31 -157.67
N ASP A 519 89.96 39.15 -156.78
CA ASP A 519 90.83 40.28 -157.12
C ASP A 519 92.22 39.80 -157.61
N SER A 520 92.79 38.76 -157.01
CA SER A 520 94.09 38.18 -157.45
C SER A 520 93.99 37.28 -158.68
N GLU A 521 92.89 36.53 -158.84
CA GLU A 521 92.52 35.91 -160.12
C GLU A 521 92.20 36.98 -161.18
N GLY A 522 91.57 38.09 -160.81
CA GLY A 522 91.28 39.23 -161.67
C GLY A 522 92.56 39.88 -162.20
N ALA A 523 93.54 40.11 -161.33
CA ALA A 523 94.88 40.54 -161.71
C ALA A 523 95.58 39.52 -162.63
N SER A 524 95.45 38.22 -162.34
CA SER A 524 96.00 37.16 -163.18
C SER A 524 95.33 37.10 -164.57
N ARG A 525 94.00 37.28 -164.64
CA ARG A 525 93.23 37.36 -165.90
C ARG A 525 93.59 38.61 -166.69
N ALA A 526 93.71 39.77 -166.05
CA ALA A 526 94.12 41.01 -166.70
C ALA A 526 95.53 40.90 -167.30
N LEU A 527 96.48 40.29 -166.58
CA LEU A 527 97.83 40.01 -167.08
C LEU A 527 97.81 39.06 -168.30
N MET A 528 96.98 38.02 -168.26
CA MET A 528 96.79 37.08 -169.37
C MET A 528 96.10 37.73 -170.59
N GLU A 529 95.21 38.71 -170.38
CA GLU A 529 94.50 39.42 -171.45
C GLU A 529 95.36 40.55 -172.07
N GLU A 530 96.24 41.20 -171.30
CA GLU A 530 97.25 42.12 -171.84
C GLU A 530 98.25 41.40 -172.77
N MET A 531 98.65 40.17 -172.40
CA MET A 531 99.46 39.30 -173.26
C MET A 531 98.74 38.94 -174.57
N ARG A 532 97.42 38.75 -174.51
CA ARG A 532 96.58 38.33 -175.65
C ARG A 532 96.34 39.44 -176.67
N ASN A 533 96.18 40.69 -176.24
CA ASN A 533 95.79 41.81 -177.11
C ASN A 533 96.92 42.36 -178.02
N ARG A 534 98.12 41.74 -178.06
CA ARG A 534 99.23 42.20 -178.91
C ARG A 534 99.24 41.65 -180.35
N HIS A 535 98.50 40.58 -180.67
CA HIS A 535 98.54 39.97 -182.02
C HIS A 535 97.21 39.31 -182.46
N SER A 536 96.59 39.81 -183.53
CA SER A 536 95.53 39.06 -184.25
C SER A 536 95.29 39.53 -185.70
N GLU A 537 96.03 38.98 -186.67
CA GLU A 537 95.54 38.86 -188.05
C GLU A 537 96.21 37.67 -188.79
N MET A 538 95.54 37.21 -189.85
CA MET A 538 95.94 36.16 -190.83
C MET A 538 95.84 34.68 -190.39
N ARG A 539 95.57 33.82 -191.40
CA ARG A 539 95.29 32.37 -191.36
C ARG A 539 96.40 31.64 -192.17
N PRO A 540 96.73 30.36 -191.92
CA PRO A 540 96.08 29.27 -192.68
C PRO A 540 96.02 27.90 -191.93
N ALA A 541 95.76 26.81 -192.66
CA ALA A 541 95.90 25.38 -192.32
C ALA A 541 96.49 24.65 -193.57
N PRO A 542 96.69 23.31 -193.66
CA PRO A 542 96.46 22.21 -192.69
C PRO A 542 97.54 21.06 -192.62
N GLN A 543 97.48 20.20 -191.58
CA GLN A 543 97.98 18.77 -191.54
C GLN A 543 99.51 18.48 -191.71
N PRO A 544 100.03 17.23 -191.50
CA PRO A 544 99.79 16.26 -190.39
C PRO A 544 101.08 15.58 -189.79
N ALA A 545 100.89 14.80 -188.70
CA ALA A 545 101.62 13.58 -188.26
C ALA A 545 103.00 13.58 -187.48
N ALA A 546 102.89 13.32 -186.16
CA ALA A 546 103.56 12.24 -185.37
C ALA A 546 104.98 12.36 -184.71
N PHE A 547 105.15 11.62 -183.59
CA PHE A 547 106.38 11.34 -182.76
C PHE A 547 107.02 12.53 -181.96
N LEU A 548 107.63 12.38 -180.76
CA LEU A 548 107.56 11.43 -179.63
C LEU A 548 108.25 12.03 -178.36
N MET A 549 108.09 11.41 -177.17
CA MET A 549 108.85 11.63 -175.89
C MET A 549 108.71 13.00 -175.18
N GLY A 550 108.92 13.12 -173.85
CA GLY A 550 109.09 12.09 -172.80
C GLY A 550 109.72 12.61 -171.50
N ALA A 551 109.51 11.87 -170.38
CA ALA A 551 110.09 12.05 -169.03
C ALA A 551 109.68 13.31 -168.20
N ASN A 552 109.87 13.38 -166.88
CA ASN A 552 109.60 12.49 -165.72
C ASN A 552 110.32 13.06 -164.47
N THR A 553 109.58 13.54 -163.45
CA THR A 553 110.09 13.76 -162.08
C THR A 553 108.94 13.50 -161.10
N PHE A 554 108.93 12.56 -160.14
CA PHE A 554 109.77 12.25 -158.96
C PHE A 554 109.42 13.00 -157.65
N HIS A 555 108.89 12.21 -156.69
CA HIS A 555 108.80 12.37 -155.22
C HIS A 555 107.89 13.40 -154.49
N PRO A 556 107.43 13.08 -153.25
CA PRO A 556 106.68 13.93 -152.32
C PRO A 556 107.48 14.35 -151.06
N PRO A 557 106.87 15.15 -150.16
CA PRO A 557 106.89 14.89 -148.71
C PRO A 557 105.45 14.66 -148.16
N MET A 558 105.12 13.91 -147.09
CA MET A 558 105.76 13.53 -145.82
C MET A 558 105.52 14.46 -144.62
N ILE A 559 104.66 14.02 -143.67
CA ILE A 559 104.73 14.25 -142.19
C ILE A 559 104.45 15.74 -141.76
N THR A 560 103.87 16.16 -140.62
CA THR A 560 103.45 15.65 -139.29
C THR A 560 101.93 15.86 -139.06
N GLY A 561 101.26 15.31 -138.03
CA GLY A 561 101.73 14.39 -137.00
C GLY A 561 100.62 13.79 -136.12
N HIS A 562 100.88 12.55 -135.67
CA HIS A 562 100.71 12.04 -134.29
C HIS A 562 99.28 11.79 -133.77
N ARG A 563 98.93 10.58 -133.27
CA ARG A 563 99.43 9.85 -132.07
C ARG A 563 99.15 10.65 -130.78
N GLN A 564 98.57 10.08 -129.72
CA GLN A 564 98.39 8.66 -129.33
C GLN A 564 96.88 8.25 -129.31
N SER A 565 96.45 6.98 -129.31
CA SER A 565 97.05 5.69 -128.92
C SER A 565 97.16 5.42 -127.41
N ILE A 566 96.03 5.52 -126.71
CA ILE A 566 95.74 4.81 -125.45
C ILE A 566 94.52 3.93 -125.81
N ALA A 567 94.67 2.66 -126.16
CA ALA A 567 95.01 1.51 -125.32
C ALA A 567 93.85 1.10 -124.40
N ASP A 568 93.47 -0.18 -124.44
CA ASP A 568 92.42 -0.76 -123.59
C ASP A 568 92.83 -0.74 -122.10
N GLU A 569 92.44 0.30 -121.37
CA GLU A 569 92.34 0.21 -119.92
C GLU A 569 91.02 -0.48 -119.52
N GLN A 570 91.00 -1.80 -119.76
CA GLN A 570 90.08 -2.71 -119.08
C GLN A 570 90.18 -2.43 -117.57
N PRO A 571 89.09 -2.02 -116.89
CA PRO A 571 89.16 -1.47 -115.54
C PRO A 571 89.70 -2.53 -114.57
N HIS A 572 90.88 -2.26 -114.01
CA HIS A 572 91.58 -3.18 -113.13
C HIS A 572 90.96 -3.14 -111.72
N PHE A 573 89.91 -3.93 -111.52
CA PHE A 573 89.25 -4.12 -110.24
C PHE A 573 90.23 -4.74 -109.24
N SER A 574 90.70 -3.97 -108.26
CA SER A 574 91.65 -4.43 -107.25
C SER A 574 91.17 -4.20 -105.83
N CYS A 575 91.41 -5.18 -104.96
CA CYS A 575 90.96 -5.10 -103.56
C CYS A 575 91.88 -4.18 -102.75
N PRO A 576 91.37 -3.14 -102.08
CA PRO A 576 92.20 -2.17 -101.37
C PRO A 576 92.90 -2.74 -100.11
N LYS A 577 92.46 -3.88 -99.56
CA LYS A 577 93.08 -4.51 -98.37
C LYS A 577 94.32 -5.34 -98.72
N CYS A 578 94.34 -6.01 -99.87
CA CYS A 578 95.34 -7.02 -100.24
C CYS A 578 95.98 -6.83 -101.63
N GLN A 579 95.50 -5.88 -102.44
CA GLN A 579 95.92 -5.58 -103.80
C GLN A 579 95.74 -6.71 -104.83
N TYR A 580 94.94 -7.74 -104.52
CA TYR A 580 94.50 -8.75 -105.49
C TYR A 580 93.77 -8.09 -106.66
N ARG A 581 94.16 -8.43 -107.90
CA ARG A 581 93.53 -7.97 -109.15
C ARG A 581 92.52 -9.00 -109.65
N ALA A 582 91.25 -8.62 -109.72
CA ALA A 582 90.18 -9.37 -110.36
C ALA A 582 90.00 -8.92 -111.82
N PRO A 583 89.51 -9.80 -112.72
CA PRO A 583 89.27 -9.47 -114.12
C PRO A 583 87.97 -8.68 -114.35
N ASP A 584 87.02 -8.76 -113.41
CA ASP A 584 85.72 -8.09 -113.43
C ASP A 584 85.25 -7.70 -112.02
N MET A 585 84.13 -6.97 -111.97
CA MET A 585 83.58 -6.38 -110.74
C MET A 585 83.01 -7.45 -109.81
N ASP A 586 82.26 -8.42 -110.34
CA ASP A 586 81.65 -9.50 -109.55
C ASP A 586 82.71 -10.35 -108.83
N THR A 587 83.81 -10.71 -109.52
CA THR A 587 84.93 -11.43 -108.88
C THR A 587 85.59 -10.58 -107.79
N LEU A 588 85.71 -9.25 -107.97
CA LEU A 588 86.17 -8.36 -106.90
C LEU A 588 85.17 -8.33 -105.72
N GLN A 589 83.87 -8.29 -105.99
CA GLN A 589 82.85 -8.14 -104.94
C GLN A 589 82.77 -9.39 -104.05
N ILE A 590 82.86 -10.59 -104.63
CA ILE A 590 83.00 -11.85 -103.90
C ILE A 590 84.29 -11.84 -103.07
N HIS A 591 85.43 -11.52 -103.68
CA HIS A 591 86.72 -11.47 -102.98
C HIS A 591 86.72 -10.44 -101.83
N VAL A 592 86.07 -9.29 -101.98
CA VAL A 592 85.97 -8.26 -100.95
C VAL A 592 85.11 -8.72 -99.76
N MET A 593 84.07 -9.53 -99.97
CA MET A 593 83.30 -10.14 -98.88
C MET A 593 84.14 -11.10 -98.03
N ASP A 594 84.93 -11.96 -98.65
CA ASP A 594 85.82 -12.88 -97.93
C ASP A 594 87.03 -12.15 -97.31
N CYS A 595 87.57 -11.15 -98.02
CA CYS A 595 88.78 -10.42 -97.60
C CYS A 595 88.50 -9.37 -96.52
N ILE A 596 87.26 -8.96 -96.25
CA ILE A 596 86.96 -7.99 -95.17
C ILE A 596 86.93 -8.64 -93.77
N GLN A 597 86.83 -9.98 -93.68
CA GLN A 597 87.11 -10.73 -92.44
C GLN A 597 88.58 -10.63 -92.01
#